data_AF-A0A511W2I2-F1
#
_entry.id   AF-A0A511W2I2-F1
#
_cell.length_a   1.000
_cell.length_b   1.000
_cell.length_c   1.000
_cell.angle_alpha   90.00
_cell.angle_beta   90.00
_cell.angle_gamma   90.00
#
_symmetry.space_group_name_H-M   'P 1'
#
loop_
_entity.id
_entity.type
_entity.pdbx_description
1 polymer ?
#
loop_
_entity_poly.entity_id
_entity_poly.type
_entity_poly.pdbx_seq_one_letter_code
_entity_poly.pdbx_strand_id
1 'polypeptide(L)'
;MVLRKQTVWLITMLSLLIVLSVYYMMSPGGEQVALIPDQDEEQTEENLDGDDGEGEGATGDDATEPEEGTEGDEAGETSGLGVDLSMDELSADELFTTIRLETEDARSELREQLSSIVASAAASTEEKNEAMEEMYALQTVAQKESILEQMIQQEKEFRDVLVRHDEDVVNITVITTDLSPTDANHLMQMARDEFGDYEVIVRIQEDEA
;
A
#
# COMPACT_ATOMS: atom_id res chain seq x y z
N MET A 1 55.16 -24.50 -6.05
CA MET A 1 55.51 -23.47 -5.05
C MET A 1 54.92 -23.93 -3.71
N VAL A 2 55.76 -24.06 -2.68
CA VAL A 2 55.49 -24.88 -1.50
C VAL A 2 54.44 -24.21 -0.60
N LEU A 3 53.19 -24.68 -0.62
CA LEU A 3 52.20 -24.28 0.39
C LEU A 3 52.61 -24.87 1.73
N ARG A 4 53.04 -23.99 2.64
CA ARG A 4 53.41 -24.36 4.00
C ARG A 4 52.14 -24.74 4.76
N LYS A 5 52.24 -25.73 5.65
CA LYS A 5 51.17 -26.27 6.52
C LYS A 5 50.42 -25.20 7.36
N GLN A 6 50.91 -23.96 7.40
CA GLN A 6 50.23 -22.78 7.96
C GLN A 6 49.09 -22.22 7.09
N THR A 7 49.07 -22.49 5.78
CA THR A 7 48.00 -22.01 4.88
C THR A 7 46.67 -22.73 5.10
N VAL A 8 46.68 -23.91 5.72
CA VAL A 8 45.45 -24.64 6.04
C VAL A 8 44.63 -23.90 7.10
N TRP A 9 45.28 -23.33 8.12
CA TRP A 9 44.60 -22.53 9.15
C TRP A 9 44.11 -21.17 8.62
N LEU A 10 44.84 -20.60 7.66
CA LEU A 10 44.44 -19.37 6.98
C LEU A 10 43.22 -19.61 6.08
N ILE A 11 43.21 -20.70 5.30
CA ILE A 11 42.10 -21.01 4.38
C ILE A 11 40.81 -21.33 5.14
N THR A 12 40.88 -21.97 6.31
CA THR A 12 39.67 -22.19 7.13
C THR A 12 39.10 -20.89 7.69
N MET A 13 39.94 -19.91 8.06
CA MET A 13 39.47 -18.61 8.55
C MET A 13 38.95 -17.73 7.40
N LEU A 14 39.62 -17.75 6.25
CA LEU A 14 39.21 -17.02 5.04
C LEU A 14 37.89 -17.55 4.47
N SER A 15 37.71 -18.87 4.44
CA SER A 15 36.45 -19.47 4.00
C SER A 15 35.29 -19.07 4.90
N LEU A 16 35.51 -18.98 6.21
CA LEU A 16 34.48 -18.58 7.16
C LEU A 16 34.07 -17.11 6.96
N LEU A 17 35.03 -16.22 6.70
CA LEU A 17 34.77 -14.81 6.40
C LEU A 17 33.95 -14.63 5.11
N ILE A 18 34.29 -15.37 4.05
CA ILE A 18 33.56 -15.30 2.77
C ILE A 18 32.10 -15.78 2.93
N VAL A 19 31.89 -16.87 3.67
CA VAL A 19 30.53 -17.39 3.93
C VAL A 19 29.71 -16.38 4.73
N LEU A 20 30.29 -15.76 5.76
CA LEU A 20 29.62 -14.67 6.49
C LEU A 20 29.29 -13.49 5.56
N SER A 21 30.23 -13.04 4.73
CA SER A 21 30.02 -11.90 3.81
C SER A 21 28.87 -12.14 2.84
N VAL A 22 28.82 -13.32 2.20
CA VAL A 22 27.71 -13.68 1.30
C VAL A 22 26.41 -13.82 2.08
N TYR A 23 26.46 -14.40 3.28
CA TYR A 23 25.28 -14.52 4.14
C TYR A 23 24.71 -13.13 4.48
N TYR A 24 25.54 -12.14 4.83
CA TYR A 24 25.08 -10.79 5.11
C TYR A 24 24.66 -10.00 3.86
N MET A 25 25.26 -10.28 2.70
CA MET A 25 24.89 -9.61 1.45
C MET A 25 23.60 -10.15 0.83
N MET A 26 23.28 -11.42 1.07
CA MET A 26 22.13 -12.12 0.49
C MET A 26 21.00 -12.38 1.51
N SER A 27 21.20 -12.02 2.79
CA SER A 27 20.13 -12.06 3.80
C SER A 27 19.25 -10.81 3.64
N PRO A 28 17.93 -10.97 3.40
CA PRO A 28 17.00 -9.86 3.33
C PRO A 28 16.71 -9.34 4.74
N GLY A 29 17.68 -8.64 5.31
CA GLY A 29 17.63 -8.11 6.68
C GLY A 29 18.91 -7.43 7.17
N GLY A 30 19.86 -7.12 6.29
CA GLY A 30 21.08 -6.39 6.65
C GLY A 30 20.77 -4.93 6.97
N GLU A 31 20.58 -4.62 8.25
CA GLU A 31 20.54 -3.27 8.80
C GLU A 31 21.82 -2.53 8.38
N GLN A 32 21.67 -1.65 7.39
CA GLN A 32 22.64 -0.62 7.11
C GLN A 32 22.63 0.28 8.34
N VAL A 33 23.58 0.06 9.25
CA VAL A 33 23.85 0.99 10.36
C VAL A 33 24.23 2.31 9.71
N ALA A 34 23.22 3.17 9.55
CA ALA A 34 23.41 4.56 9.25
C ALA A 34 24.24 5.12 10.41
N LEU A 35 25.47 5.53 10.10
CA LEU A 35 26.23 6.42 10.95
C LEU A 35 25.45 7.74 10.99
N ILE A 36 24.55 7.86 11.95
CA ILE A 36 24.02 9.15 12.37
C ILE A 36 25.21 9.81 13.08
N PRO A 37 25.77 10.93 12.58
CA PRO A 37 26.63 11.74 13.43
C PRO A 37 25.71 12.36 14.49
N ASP A 38 25.63 11.71 15.65
CA ASP A 38 25.13 12.35 16.86
C ASP A 38 26.01 13.58 17.12
N GLN A 39 25.34 14.73 17.15
CA GLN A 39 25.90 15.97 17.64
C GLN A 39 26.26 15.79 19.11
N ASP A 40 27.56 15.68 19.36
CA ASP A 40 28.32 16.35 20.41
C ASP A 40 27.58 16.62 21.73
N GLU A 41 27.76 15.74 22.72
CA GLU A 41 28.04 16.19 24.07
C GLU A 41 29.54 16.00 24.33
N GLU A 42 30.29 17.10 24.43
CA GLU A 42 31.06 17.45 25.63
C GLU A 42 31.93 18.70 25.42
N GLN A 43 31.60 19.73 26.21
CA GLN A 43 32.52 20.54 27.01
C GLN A 43 33.37 21.67 26.37
N THR A 44 33.14 22.86 26.93
CA THR A 44 34.12 23.88 27.38
C THR A 44 34.23 25.15 26.52
N GLU A 45 33.67 26.23 27.10
CA GLU A 45 34.15 27.63 27.24
C GLU A 45 34.73 28.37 26.01
N GLU A 46 34.48 29.65 25.73
CA GLU A 46 34.41 30.84 26.59
C GLU A 46 33.73 32.02 25.83
N ASN A 47 33.10 32.91 26.60
CA ASN A 47 33.07 34.38 26.48
C ASN A 47 32.32 35.12 25.34
N LEU A 48 31.33 35.94 25.76
CA LEU A 48 31.29 37.43 25.72
C LEU A 48 30.80 37.97 24.36
N ASP A 49 29.83 38.85 24.20
CA ASP A 49 29.17 39.96 24.90
C ASP A 49 27.79 40.04 24.20
N GLY A 50 26.64 40.37 24.78
CA GLY A 50 26.31 41.51 25.62
C GLY A 50 24.98 42.11 25.09
N ASP A 51 24.19 42.66 26.01
CA ASP A 51 23.09 43.63 25.79
C ASP A 51 21.77 43.03 25.23
N ASP A 52 20.76 42.77 26.07
CA ASP A 52 19.71 43.73 26.53
C ASP A 52 18.83 44.22 25.35
N GLY A 53 17.51 44.23 25.41
CA GLY A 53 16.57 44.00 26.49
C GLY A 53 15.15 44.13 25.94
N GLU A 54 14.24 43.43 26.62
CA GLU A 54 12.81 43.67 26.87
C GLU A 54 11.99 44.66 26.01
N GLY A 55 10.74 44.28 25.76
CA GLY A 55 9.63 45.23 25.97
C GLY A 55 8.49 45.23 24.96
N GLU A 56 7.41 44.55 25.34
CA GLU A 56 6.00 44.98 25.30
C GLU A 56 5.31 45.49 24.00
N GLY A 57 4.11 44.94 23.76
CA GLY A 57 2.92 45.81 23.71
C GLY A 57 2.13 45.98 22.39
N ALA A 58 0.92 45.38 22.40
CA ALA A 58 -0.37 46.02 22.05
C ALA A 58 -0.82 46.24 20.56
N THR A 59 -1.88 45.48 20.21
CA THR A 59 -3.21 45.87 19.64
C THR A 59 -3.38 46.76 18.39
N GLY A 60 -4.37 46.36 17.56
CA GLY A 60 -5.15 47.20 16.62
C GLY A 60 -5.27 46.53 15.24
N ASP A 61 -6.35 45.79 14.92
CA ASP A 61 -7.64 46.26 14.39
C ASP A 61 -7.53 47.05 13.08
N ASP A 62 -7.93 46.45 11.97
CA ASP A 62 -8.72 47.14 10.93
C ASP A 62 -9.47 46.11 10.08
N ALA A 63 -10.78 46.28 10.04
CA ALA A 63 -11.75 45.49 9.31
C ALA A 63 -12.03 46.15 7.95
N THR A 64 -12.29 45.34 6.90
CA THR A 64 -13.20 45.74 5.81
C THR A 64 -13.82 44.50 5.18
N GLU A 65 -15.05 44.20 5.57
CA GLU A 65 -16.11 43.64 4.70
C GLU A 65 -17.12 44.80 4.40
N PRO A 66 -18.25 44.66 3.65
CA PRO A 66 -18.82 43.53 2.90
C PRO A 66 -19.37 43.93 1.51
N GLU A 67 -20.15 43.05 0.88
CA GLU A 67 -21.45 43.23 0.17
C GLU A 67 -21.57 42.17 -0.95
N GLU A 68 -22.21 41.01 -0.74
CA GLU A 68 -23.65 40.66 -0.76
C GLU A 68 -24.35 40.52 -2.14
N GLY A 69 -25.20 39.48 -2.23
CA GLY A 69 -26.04 39.04 -3.35
C GLY A 69 -25.86 37.53 -3.65
N THR A 70 -26.43 36.55 -2.93
CA THR A 70 -27.86 36.22 -2.67
C THR A 70 -28.58 35.90 -4.00
N GLU A 71 -29.20 34.75 -4.32
CA GLU A 71 -29.76 33.60 -3.61
C GLU A 71 -30.12 32.48 -4.64
N GLY A 72 -30.36 31.25 -4.17
CA GLY A 72 -31.02 30.13 -4.88
C GLY A 72 -30.32 28.79 -4.58
N ASP A 73 -30.56 28.17 -3.42
CA ASP A 73 -31.65 27.19 -3.17
C ASP A 73 -31.74 26.10 -4.24
N GLU A 74 -31.18 24.93 -3.94
CA GLU A 74 -31.78 23.62 -4.19
C GLU A 74 -31.15 22.66 -3.17
N ALA A 75 -31.84 22.48 -2.05
CA ALA A 75 -31.66 21.36 -1.15
C ALA A 75 -32.07 20.05 -1.87
N GLY A 76 -31.08 19.34 -2.40
CA GLY A 76 -31.25 17.95 -2.83
C GLY A 76 -30.76 17.00 -1.76
N GLU A 77 -31.66 16.58 -0.86
CA GLU A 77 -31.51 15.34 -0.12
C GLU A 77 -31.21 14.20 -1.11
N THR A 78 -30.05 13.56 -0.97
CA THR A 78 -29.89 12.14 -1.35
C THR A 78 -29.47 11.38 -0.09
N SER A 79 -30.31 11.52 0.94
CA SER A 79 -30.34 10.56 2.04
C SER A 79 -31.00 9.29 1.52
N GLY A 80 -30.28 8.17 1.60
CA GLY A 80 -30.84 6.82 1.46
C GLY A 80 -31.06 6.35 0.03
N LEU A 81 -29.97 6.07 -0.70
CA LEU A 81 -30.03 5.19 -1.86
C LEU A 81 -30.00 3.72 -1.39
N GLY A 82 -31.03 3.32 -0.65
CA GLY A 82 -31.43 1.93 -0.54
C GLY A 82 -32.22 1.52 -1.78
N VAL A 83 -31.67 1.78 -2.96
CA VAL A 83 -32.22 1.22 -4.19
C VAL A 83 -31.81 -0.24 -4.17
N ASP A 84 -32.82 -1.10 -4.06
CA ASP A 84 -32.75 -2.52 -4.40
C ASP A 84 -32.44 -2.61 -5.91
N LEU A 85 -31.23 -2.21 -6.29
CA LEU A 85 -30.68 -2.37 -7.62
C LEU A 85 -30.43 -3.85 -7.75
N SER A 86 -31.36 -4.54 -8.41
CA SER A 86 -31.11 -5.91 -8.84
C SER A 86 -29.84 -5.90 -9.68
N MET A 87 -28.79 -6.58 -9.20
CA MET A 87 -27.47 -6.64 -9.85
C MET A 87 -27.54 -7.08 -11.32
N ASP A 88 -28.63 -7.75 -11.72
CA ASP A 88 -28.90 -8.18 -13.09
C ASP A 88 -29.29 -7.05 -14.07
N GLU A 89 -29.69 -5.86 -13.59
CA GLU A 89 -30.05 -4.72 -14.45
C GLU A 89 -28.92 -3.69 -14.63
N LEU A 90 -27.79 -3.88 -13.95
CA LEU A 90 -26.64 -2.99 -14.06
C LEU A 90 -25.85 -3.31 -15.34
N SER A 91 -25.38 -2.27 -16.03
CA SER A 91 -24.38 -2.47 -17.10
C SER A 91 -23.09 -3.07 -16.52
N ALA A 92 -22.27 -3.71 -17.36
CA ALA A 92 -21.01 -4.31 -16.93
C ALA A 92 -20.08 -3.29 -16.23
N ASP A 93 -20.06 -2.04 -16.69
CA ASP A 93 -19.30 -0.95 -16.05
C ASP A 93 -19.89 -0.56 -14.69
N GLU A 94 -21.22 -0.46 -14.57
CA GLU A 94 -21.89 -0.16 -13.30
C GLU A 94 -21.69 -1.28 -12.28
N LEU A 95 -21.69 -2.54 -12.72
CA LEU A 95 -21.37 -3.68 -11.87
C LEU A 95 -19.93 -3.57 -11.34
N PHE A 96 -18.95 -3.27 -12.20
CA PHE A 96 -17.55 -3.17 -11.79
C PHE A 96 -17.32 -1.99 -10.84
N THR A 97 -17.93 -0.84 -11.14
CA THR A 97 -17.87 0.33 -10.25
C THR A 97 -18.51 0.06 -8.90
N THR A 98 -19.67 -0.62 -8.87
CA THR A 98 -20.33 -1.04 -7.63
C THR A 98 -19.45 -1.98 -6.83
N ILE A 99 -18.87 -3.02 -7.46
CA ILE A 99 -17.98 -3.96 -6.78
C ILE A 99 -16.74 -3.25 -6.22
N ARG A 100 -16.15 -2.29 -6.95
CA ARG A 100 -15.01 -1.51 -6.45
C ARG A 100 -15.39 -0.66 -5.23
N LEU A 101 -16.55 -0.03 -5.24
CA LEU A 101 -17.06 0.72 -4.09
C LEU A 101 -17.27 -0.20 -2.89
N GLU A 102 -18.00 -1.31 -3.06
CA GLU A 102 -18.24 -2.30 -1.98
C GLU A 102 -16.92 -2.86 -1.43
N THR A 103 -15.95 -3.13 -2.30
CA THR A 103 -14.64 -3.65 -1.90
C THR A 103 -13.85 -2.62 -1.10
N GLU A 104 -13.88 -1.34 -1.48
CA GLU A 104 -13.18 -0.28 -0.74
C GLU A 104 -13.86 0.03 0.59
N ASP A 105 -15.19 -0.02 0.65
CA ASP A 105 -15.95 0.12 1.89
C ASP A 105 -15.61 -1.02 2.85
N ALA A 106 -15.66 -2.28 2.40
CA ALA A 106 -15.29 -3.44 3.21
C ALA A 106 -13.83 -3.37 3.71
N ARG A 107 -12.90 -2.89 2.86
CA ARG A 107 -11.50 -2.67 3.26
C ARG A 107 -11.37 -1.57 4.28
N SER A 108 -12.13 -0.49 4.14
CA SER A 108 -12.13 0.64 5.06
C SER A 108 -12.62 0.22 6.44
N GLU A 109 -13.73 -0.53 6.51
CA GLU A 109 -14.24 -1.11 7.74
C GLU A 109 -13.22 -2.06 8.40
N LEU A 110 -12.57 -2.93 7.62
CA LEU A 110 -11.57 -3.84 8.16
C LEU A 110 -10.34 -3.10 8.67
N ARG A 111 -9.83 -2.10 7.93
CA ARG A 111 -8.71 -1.25 8.39
C ARG A 111 -9.06 -0.51 9.69
N GLU A 112 -10.28 -0.01 9.83
CA GLU A 112 -10.72 0.65 11.05
C GLU A 112 -10.74 -0.33 12.23
N GLN A 113 -11.24 -1.55 12.03
CA GLN A 113 -11.23 -2.60 13.05
C GLN A 113 -9.82 -2.97 13.49
N LEU A 114 -8.91 -3.21 12.53
CA LEU A 114 -7.50 -3.53 12.80
C LEU A 114 -6.80 -2.35 13.51
N SER A 115 -7.06 -1.12 13.07
CA SER A 115 -6.54 0.09 13.71
C SER A 115 -7.00 0.21 15.16
N SER A 116 -8.27 -0.09 15.43
CA SER A 116 -8.82 -0.12 16.79
C SER A 116 -8.14 -1.18 17.66
N ILE A 117 -7.82 -2.38 17.12
CA ILE A 117 -7.10 -3.43 17.85
C ILE A 117 -5.69 -2.96 18.21
N VAL A 118 -4.97 -2.36 17.25
CA VAL A 118 -3.62 -1.82 17.45
C VAL A 118 -3.62 -0.72 18.52
N ALA A 119 -4.58 0.20 18.45
CA ALA A 119 -4.73 1.32 19.38
C ALA A 119 -5.28 0.90 20.77
N SER A 120 -5.93 -0.25 20.88
CA SER A 120 -6.55 -0.72 22.11
C SER A 120 -5.51 -0.97 23.21
N ALA A 121 -5.77 -0.45 24.41
CA ALA A 121 -4.97 -0.78 25.60
C ALA A 121 -5.28 -2.18 26.15
N ALA A 122 -6.37 -2.82 25.71
CA ALA A 122 -6.82 -4.13 26.17
C ALA A 122 -6.28 -5.31 25.33
N ALA A 123 -5.83 -5.04 24.10
CA ALA A 123 -5.23 -6.05 23.23
C ALA A 123 -3.81 -6.43 23.68
N SER A 124 -3.48 -7.71 23.57
CA SER A 124 -2.14 -8.24 23.82
C SER A 124 -1.15 -7.81 22.73
N THR A 125 0.15 -7.94 23.01
CA THR A 125 1.19 -7.68 22.00
C THR A 125 1.03 -8.55 20.76
N GLU A 126 0.61 -9.80 20.93
CA GLU A 126 0.41 -10.74 19.81
C GLU A 126 -0.73 -10.28 18.90
N GLU A 127 -1.89 -9.98 19.47
CA GLU A 127 -3.07 -9.48 18.70
C GLU A 127 -2.75 -8.16 17.99
N LYS A 128 -1.92 -7.31 18.59
CA LYS A 128 -1.47 -6.07 17.93
C LYS A 128 -0.53 -6.34 16.77
N ASN A 129 0.39 -7.28 16.91
CA ASN A 129 1.30 -7.67 15.84
C ASN A 129 0.52 -8.31 14.69
N GLU A 130 -0.39 -9.24 14.98
CA GLU A 130 -1.28 -9.86 14.00
C GLU A 130 -2.11 -8.81 13.27
N ALA A 131 -2.73 -7.86 13.98
CA ALA A 131 -3.48 -6.78 13.35
C ALA A 131 -2.62 -5.86 12.48
N MET A 132 -1.35 -5.62 12.85
CA MET A 132 -0.41 -4.89 12.00
C MET A 132 -0.05 -5.69 10.74
N GLU A 133 0.23 -6.99 10.87
CA GLU A 133 0.54 -7.88 9.75
C GLU A 133 -0.63 -7.96 8.77
N GLU A 134 -1.86 -8.15 9.25
CA GLU A 134 -3.07 -8.14 8.43
C GLU A 134 -3.27 -6.80 7.71
N MET A 135 -3.04 -5.68 8.40
CA MET A 135 -3.14 -4.35 7.79
C MET A 135 -2.13 -4.17 6.64
N TYR A 136 -0.89 -4.63 6.82
CA TYR A 136 0.13 -4.61 5.77
C TYR A 136 -0.22 -5.57 4.61
N ALA A 137 -0.72 -6.78 4.92
CA ALA A 137 -1.13 -7.75 3.92
C ALA A 137 -2.28 -7.19 3.06
N LEU A 138 -3.30 -6.59 3.69
CA LEU A 138 -4.43 -5.96 3.02
C LEU A 138 -3.99 -4.82 2.10
N GLN A 139 -3.08 -3.95 2.56
CA GLN A 139 -2.52 -2.88 1.73
C GLN A 139 -1.74 -3.44 0.53
N THR A 140 -0.93 -4.48 0.77
CA THR A 140 -0.11 -5.11 -0.27
C THR A 140 -0.98 -5.76 -1.34
N VAL A 141 -2.02 -6.49 -0.93
CA VAL A 141 -2.98 -7.11 -1.86
C VAL A 141 -3.67 -6.03 -2.71
N ALA A 142 -4.20 -4.97 -2.09
CA ALA A 142 -4.87 -3.89 -2.82
C ALA A 142 -3.95 -3.21 -3.84
N GLN A 143 -2.66 -3.01 -3.49
CA GLN A 143 -1.67 -2.47 -4.43
C GLN A 143 -1.41 -3.41 -5.60
N LYS A 144 -1.23 -4.71 -5.33
CA LYS A 144 -0.99 -5.72 -6.37
C LYS A 144 -2.17 -5.86 -7.33
N GLU A 145 -3.40 -5.85 -6.81
CA GLU A 145 -4.61 -5.87 -7.63
C GLU A 145 -4.64 -4.66 -8.56
N SER A 146 -4.44 -3.45 -8.02
CA SER A 146 -4.45 -2.22 -8.81
C SER A 146 -3.34 -2.19 -9.87
N ILE A 147 -2.14 -2.66 -9.54
CA ILE A 147 -1.02 -2.75 -10.49
C ILE A 147 -1.38 -3.75 -11.61
N LEU A 148 -1.90 -4.92 -11.25
CA LEU A 148 -2.26 -5.95 -12.22
C LEU A 148 -3.40 -5.49 -13.14
N GLU A 149 -4.46 -4.85 -12.60
CA GLU A 149 -5.53 -4.24 -13.39
C GLU A 149 -4.97 -3.26 -14.42
N GLN A 150 -4.11 -2.33 -13.97
CA GLN A 150 -3.49 -1.34 -14.84
C GLN A 150 -2.61 -1.98 -15.91
N MET A 151 -1.84 -3.02 -15.57
CA MET A 151 -0.99 -3.72 -16.55
C MET A 151 -1.83 -4.43 -17.61
N ILE A 152 -2.87 -5.15 -17.18
CA ILE A 152 -3.77 -5.87 -18.09
C ILE A 152 -4.50 -4.89 -19.01
N GLN A 153 -4.98 -3.76 -18.48
CA GLN A 153 -5.65 -2.73 -19.27
C GLN A 153 -4.72 -2.10 -20.31
N GLN A 154 -3.46 -1.84 -19.95
CA GLN A 154 -2.45 -1.25 -20.84
C GLN A 154 -2.01 -2.18 -21.97
N GLU A 155 -1.93 -3.49 -21.74
CA GLU A 155 -1.37 -4.42 -22.74
C GLU A 155 -2.35 -4.78 -23.86
N LYS A 156 -3.65 -4.86 -23.55
CA LYS A 156 -4.64 -5.49 -24.44
C LYS A 156 -5.86 -4.63 -24.76
N GLU A 157 -5.85 -3.35 -24.36
CA GLU A 157 -6.93 -2.39 -24.62
C GLU A 157 -8.31 -2.90 -24.16
N PHE A 158 -8.35 -3.71 -23.10
CA PHE A 158 -9.62 -4.10 -22.47
C PHE A 158 -10.34 -2.85 -21.97
N ARG A 159 -11.66 -2.81 -22.15
CA ARG A 159 -12.48 -1.67 -21.72
C ARG A 159 -12.33 -1.45 -20.22
N ASP A 160 -12.54 -2.50 -19.44
CA ASP A 160 -12.32 -2.51 -18.01
C ASP A 160 -11.89 -3.90 -17.52
N VAL A 161 -11.13 -3.90 -16.43
CA VAL A 161 -10.53 -5.08 -15.81
C VAL A 161 -10.70 -4.97 -14.31
N LEU A 162 -11.20 -6.04 -13.70
CA LEU A 162 -11.34 -6.16 -12.26
C LEU A 162 -10.54 -7.37 -11.77
N VAL A 163 -9.59 -7.14 -10.87
CA VAL A 163 -8.79 -8.17 -10.21
C VAL A 163 -9.16 -8.19 -8.75
N ARG A 164 -9.50 -9.37 -8.25
CA ARG A 164 -9.80 -9.60 -6.84
C ARG A 164 -9.01 -10.79 -6.31
N HIS A 165 -8.37 -10.60 -5.18
CA HIS A 165 -7.71 -11.66 -4.43
C HIS A 165 -8.58 -12.05 -3.23
N ASP A 166 -9.21 -13.22 -3.32
CA ASP A 166 -10.03 -13.80 -2.26
C ASP A 166 -9.30 -15.01 -1.67
N GLU A 167 -8.72 -14.85 -0.48
CA GLU A 167 -7.96 -15.88 0.26
C GLU A 167 -6.84 -16.52 -0.56
N ASP A 168 -7.12 -17.63 -1.26
CA ASP A 168 -6.16 -18.41 -2.05
C ASP A 168 -6.44 -18.36 -3.57
N VAL A 169 -7.42 -17.57 -4.00
CA VAL A 169 -7.87 -17.50 -5.40
C VAL A 169 -7.82 -16.07 -5.92
N VAL A 170 -7.17 -15.89 -7.07
CA VAL A 170 -7.16 -14.62 -7.82
C VAL A 170 -8.22 -14.69 -8.92
N ASN A 171 -9.27 -13.90 -8.76
CA ASN A 171 -10.35 -13.73 -9.72
C ASN A 171 -10.03 -12.55 -10.64
N ILE A 172 -9.83 -12.80 -11.93
CA ILE A 172 -9.66 -11.77 -12.95
C ILE A 172 -10.92 -11.75 -13.80
N THR A 173 -11.62 -10.62 -13.83
CA THR A 173 -12.79 -10.42 -14.70
C THR A 173 -12.48 -9.32 -15.69
N VAL A 174 -12.58 -9.62 -16.97
CA VAL A 174 -12.33 -8.66 -18.06
C VAL A 174 -13.62 -8.39 -18.81
N ILE A 175 -13.87 -7.14 -19.17
CA ILE A 175 -14.96 -6.81 -20.10
C ILE A 175 -14.44 -6.86 -21.53
N THR A 176 -14.91 -7.86 -22.29
CA THR A 176 -14.54 -8.07 -23.69
C THR A 176 -15.59 -8.91 -24.42
N THR A 177 -15.68 -8.77 -25.74
CA THR A 177 -16.55 -9.62 -26.57
C THR A 177 -15.95 -11.02 -26.77
N ASP A 178 -14.63 -11.12 -26.82
CA ASP A 178 -13.90 -12.36 -27.06
C ASP A 178 -12.61 -12.38 -26.23
N LEU A 179 -12.30 -13.55 -25.66
CA LEU A 179 -11.01 -13.83 -25.01
C LEU A 179 -10.45 -15.13 -25.57
N SER A 180 -9.28 -15.04 -26.21
CA SER A 180 -8.62 -16.25 -26.73
C SER A 180 -8.04 -17.08 -25.58
N PRO A 181 -7.93 -18.42 -25.71
CA PRO A 181 -7.24 -19.23 -24.72
C PRO A 181 -5.78 -18.82 -24.49
N THR A 182 -5.13 -18.24 -25.50
CA THR A 182 -3.77 -17.71 -25.38
C THR A 182 -3.74 -16.48 -24.50
N ASP A 183 -4.69 -15.57 -24.68
CA ASP A 183 -4.79 -14.37 -23.84
C ASP A 183 -5.17 -14.73 -22.41
N ALA A 184 -6.10 -15.67 -22.20
CA ALA A 184 -6.43 -16.17 -20.87
C ALA A 184 -5.20 -16.78 -20.16
N ASN A 185 -4.37 -17.56 -20.87
CA ASN A 185 -3.12 -18.08 -20.33
C ASN A 185 -2.12 -16.97 -19.97
N HIS A 186 -2.07 -15.92 -20.78
CA HIS A 186 -1.23 -14.75 -20.52
C HIS A 186 -1.69 -13.99 -19.26
N LEU A 187 -3.01 -13.76 -19.10
CA LEU A 187 -3.58 -13.17 -17.88
C LEU A 187 -3.26 -14.00 -16.64
N MET A 188 -3.40 -15.33 -16.74
CA MET A 188 -3.03 -16.24 -15.65
C MET A 188 -1.54 -16.18 -15.31
N GLN A 189 -0.67 -15.96 -16.29
CA GLN A 189 0.76 -15.85 -16.05
C GLN A 189 1.10 -14.54 -15.34
N MET A 190 0.56 -13.40 -15.78
CA MET A 190 0.77 -12.11 -15.11
C MET A 190 0.28 -12.13 -13.66
N ALA A 191 -0.87 -12.76 -13.40
CA ALA A 191 -1.36 -12.91 -12.04
C ALA A 191 -0.43 -13.76 -11.17
N ARG A 192 0.16 -14.82 -11.73
CA ARG A 192 1.15 -15.63 -11.01
C ARG A 192 2.46 -14.89 -10.75
N ASP A 193 2.88 -14.03 -11.66
CA ASP A 193 4.08 -13.23 -11.49
C ASP A 193 3.91 -12.21 -10.34
N GLU A 194 2.72 -11.62 -10.18
CA GLU A 194 2.44 -10.64 -9.12
C GLU A 194 2.03 -11.26 -7.78
N PHE A 195 1.14 -12.26 -7.79
CA PHE A 195 0.57 -12.86 -6.59
C PHE A 195 1.31 -14.14 -6.15
N GLY A 196 2.00 -14.84 -7.05
CA GLY A 196 2.66 -16.13 -6.77
C GLY A 196 1.83 -17.32 -7.22
N ASP A 197 2.05 -18.49 -6.61
CA ASP A 197 1.44 -19.76 -7.01
C ASP A 197 -0.02 -19.94 -6.55
N TYR A 198 -0.83 -18.89 -6.63
CA TYR A 198 -2.27 -18.95 -6.33
C TYR A 198 -3.08 -19.53 -7.49
N GLU A 199 -4.28 -20.03 -7.18
CA GLU A 199 -5.23 -20.45 -8.21
C GLU A 199 -5.78 -19.19 -8.90
N VAL A 200 -5.67 -19.14 -10.23
CA VAL A 200 -6.15 -17.99 -11.02
C VAL A 200 -7.37 -18.40 -11.83
N ILE A 201 -8.47 -17.68 -11.66
CA ILE A 201 -9.70 -17.87 -12.40
C ILE A 201 -9.93 -16.63 -13.27
N VAL A 202 -9.99 -16.84 -14.58
CA VAL A 202 -10.30 -15.78 -15.55
C VAL A 202 -11.76 -15.90 -15.98
N ARG A 203 -12.52 -14.82 -15.81
CA ARG A 203 -13.91 -14.68 -16.24
C ARG A 203 -14.03 -13.55 -17.27
N ILE A 204 -15.03 -13.67 -18.13
CA ILE A 204 -15.37 -12.68 -19.14
C ILE A 204 -16.73 -12.14 -18.76
N GLN A 205 -16.86 -10.82 -18.77
CA GLN A 205 -18.14 -10.14 -18.76
C GLN A 205 -18.40 -9.62 -20.17
N GLU A 206 -19.57 -9.95 -20.73
CA GLU A 206 -19.93 -9.50 -22.07
C GLU A 206 -20.12 -7.98 -22.10
N ASP A 207 -19.62 -7.36 -23.17
CA ASP A 207 -19.87 -5.95 -23.46
C ASP A 207 -21.22 -5.83 -24.19
N GLU A 208 -22.30 -5.57 -23.44
CA GLU A 208 -23.57 -5.19 -24.05
C GLU A 208 -23.47 -3.74 -24.56
N ALA A 209 -22.95 -3.60 -25.78
CA ALA A 209 -22.87 -2.33 -26.51
C ALA A 209 -24.20 -1.91 -27.15
#